data_AF-A0A7W1N632-F1
#
_entry.id   AF-A0A7W1N632-F1
#
_cell.length_a   1.000
_cell.length_b   1.000
_cell.length_c   1.000
_cell.angle_alpha   90.00
_cell.angle_beta   90.00
_cell.angle_gamma   90.00
#
_symmetry.space_group_name_H-M   'P 1'
#
loop_
_entity.id
_entity.type
_entity.pdbx_description
1 polymer ?
#
loop_
_entity_poly.entity_id
_entity_poly.type
_entity_poly.pdbx_seq_one_letter_code
_entity_poly.pdbx_strand_id
1 'polypeptide(L)' 'MPPRLNEFRTVLNRNGFEIARSRDHEIWVRKNAEGRIEMRVSVSHGNAEIRTRGLFSRMLKQAGKTEQHFYEVLERR' A
#
# COMPACT_ATOMS: atom_id res chain seq x y z
N MET A 1 14.83 6.29 6.14
CA MET A 1 13.62 6.36 6.98
C MET A 1 12.53 5.53 6.32
N PRO A 2 11.63 4.87 7.07
CA PRO A 2 10.42 4.30 6.48
C PRO A 2 9.57 5.43 5.85
N PRO A 3 8.87 5.17 4.73
CA PRO A 3 8.08 6.19 4.06
C PRO A 3 6.87 6.60 4.90
N ARG A 4 6.33 7.79 4.64
CA ARG A 4 5.08 8.25 5.24
C ARG A 4 3.91 7.43 4.71
N LEU A 5 2.86 7.34 5.50
CA LEU A 5 1.64 6.63 5.11
C LEU A 5 1.03 7.18 3.81
N ASN A 6 1.05 8.50 3.62
CA ASN A 6 0.54 9.14 2.41
C ASN A 6 1.36 8.81 1.15
N GLU A 7 2.67 8.63 1.27
CA GLU A 7 3.52 8.17 0.17
C GLU A 7 3.12 6.73 -0.20
N PHE A 8 2.86 5.90 0.80
CA PHE A 8 2.40 4.53 0.56
C PHE A 8 1.04 4.45 -0.14
N ARG A 9 0.08 5.26 0.31
CA ARG A 9 -1.23 5.40 -0.35
C ARG A 9 -1.09 5.85 -1.81
N THR A 10 -0.19 6.79 -2.07
CA THR A 10 0.10 7.28 -3.43
C THR A 10 0.61 6.15 -4.31
N VAL A 11 1.58 5.38 -3.82
CA VAL A 11 2.12 4.23 -4.57
C VAL A 11 1.07 3.16 -4.79
N LEU A 12 0.24 2.84 -3.79
CA LEU A 12 -0.86 1.89 -3.95
C LEU A 12 -1.83 2.33 -5.05
N ASN A 13 -2.30 3.58 -5.00
CA ASN A 13 -3.21 4.13 -6.00
C ASN A 13 -2.61 4.06 -7.42
N ARG A 14 -1.34 4.46 -7.58
CA ARG A 14 -0.61 4.37 -8.85
C ARG A 14 -0.41 2.95 -9.36
N ASN A 15 -0.47 1.95 -8.48
CA ASN A 15 -0.40 0.53 -8.83
C ASN A 15 -1.79 -0.11 -9.02
N GLY A 16 -2.85 0.71 -9.12
CA GLY A 16 -4.22 0.24 -9.39
C GLY A 16 -4.93 -0.35 -8.17
N PHE A 17 -4.45 -0.04 -6.95
CA PHE A 17 -5.19 -0.37 -5.75
C PHE A 17 -6.21 0.72 -5.41
N GLU A 18 -7.37 0.28 -4.94
CA GLU A 18 -8.49 1.12 -4.53
C GLU A 18 -8.80 0.91 -3.03
N ILE A 19 -9.27 1.95 -2.35
CA ILE A 19 -9.71 1.83 -0.95
C ILE A 19 -11.05 1.08 -0.93
N ALA A 20 -11.06 -0.08 -0.28
CA ALA A 20 -12.28 -0.86 -0.02
C ALA A 20 -12.92 -0.54 1.34
N ARG A 21 -12.12 -0.13 2.33
CA ARG A 21 -12.59 0.23 3.68
C ARG A 21 -11.59 1.19 4.32
N SER A 22 -12.07 2.20 5.04
CA SER A 22 -11.24 3.22 5.71
C SER A 22 -11.55 3.43 7.21
N ARG A 23 -12.23 2.47 7.86
CA ARG A 23 -12.43 2.46 9.34
C ARG A 23 -11.14 2.04 10.05
N ASP A 24 -11.15 1.50 11.26
CA ASP A 24 -9.96 1.11 12.08
C ASP A 24 -8.78 0.44 11.34
N HIS A 25 -9.07 -0.31 10.28
CA HIS A 25 -8.08 -0.78 9.33
C HIS A 25 -8.44 -0.28 7.93
N GLU A 26 -7.55 0.49 7.32
CA GLU A 26 -7.65 0.85 5.91
C GLU A 26 -7.30 -0.39 5.07
N ILE A 27 -8.22 -0.81 4.21
CA ILE A 27 -8.04 -1.97 3.33
C ILE A 27 -8.01 -1.45 1.91
N TRP A 28 -6.91 -1.75 1.23
CA TRP A 28 -6.74 -1.52 -0.19
C TRP A 28 -6.86 -2.83 -0.95
N VAL A 29 -7.54 -2.78 -2.09
CA VAL A 29 -7.72 -3.94 -2.96
C VAL A 29 -7.31 -3.59 -4.37
N ARG A 30 -6.65 -4.52 -5.06
CA ARG A 30 -6.49 -4.45 -6.51
C ARG A 30 -7.34 -5.55 -7.12
N LYS A 31 -8.12 -5.18 -8.13
CA LYS A 31 -8.96 -6.11 -8.86
C LYS A 31 -8.27 -6.58 -10.14
N ASN A 32 -8.57 -7.80 -10.57
CA ASN A 32 -8.17 -8.30 -11.89
C ASN A 32 -9.10 -7.75 -13.00
N ALA A 33 -8.86 -8.13 -14.25
CA ALA A 33 -9.66 -7.68 -15.40
C ALA A 33 -11.16 -8.06 -15.32
N GLU A 34 -11.50 -9.08 -14.52
CA GLU A 34 -12.87 -9.53 -14.28
C GLU A 34 -13.52 -8.84 -13.06
N GLY A 35 -12.84 -7.87 -12.45
CA GLY A 35 -13.34 -7.14 -11.28
C GLY A 35 -13.22 -7.90 -9.95
N ARG A 36 -12.58 -9.08 -9.92
CA ARG A 36 -12.36 -9.87 -8.69
C ARG A 36 -11.15 -9.35 -7.92
N ILE A 37 -11.22 -9.37 -6.60
CA ILE A 37 -10.10 -8.97 -5.74
C ILE A 37 -8.94 -9.96 -5.94
N GLU A 38 -7.86 -9.48 -6.53
CA GLU A 38 -6.62 -10.24 -6.76
C GLU A 38 -5.64 -10.05 -5.61
N MET A 39 -5.57 -8.82 -5.09
CA MET A 39 -4.64 -8.48 -4.01
C MET A 39 -5.34 -7.63 -2.95
N ARG A 40 -4.92 -7.82 -1.69
CA ARG A 40 -5.43 -7.07 -0.55
C ARG A 40 -4.28 -6.63 0.35
N VAL A 41 -4.26 -5.34 0.67
CA VAL A 41 -3.29 -4.73 1.57
C VAL A 41 -4.04 -4.12 2.75
N SER A 42 -3.69 -4.52 3.97
CA SER A 42 -4.23 -3.91 5.18
C SER A 42 -3.22 -2.93 5.80
N VAL A 43 -3.75 -1.78 6.18
CA VAL A 43 -3.02 -0.68 6.80
C VAL A 43 -3.75 -0.34 8.09
N SER A 44 -3.12 -0.57 9.24
CA SER A 44 -3.75 -0.34 10.54
C SER A 44 -3.68 1.13 10.93
N HIS A 45 -4.81 1.75 11.31
CA HIS A 45 -4.87 3.15 11.74
C HIS A 45 -4.22 3.40 13.10
N GLY A 46 -3.92 2.36 13.88
CA GLY A 46 -3.17 2.50 15.13
C GLY A 46 -1.78 3.13 14.96
N ASN A 47 -1.30 3.21 13.71
CA ASN A 47 -0.13 3.97 13.34
C ASN A 47 -0.47 4.84 12.12
N ALA A 48 -0.68 6.15 12.32
CA ALA A 48 -0.75 7.15 11.24
C ALA A 48 0.54 7.24 10.39
N GLU A 49 1.52 6.37 10.67
CA GLU A 49 2.87 6.37 10.14
C GLU A 49 3.34 4.93 9.97
N ILE A 50 4.16 4.68 8.96
CA ILE A 50 4.88 3.41 8.85
C ILE A 50 6.04 3.47 9.85
N ARG A 51 5.76 3.13 11.11
CA ARG A 51 6.71 3.34 12.23
C ARG A 51 7.96 2.46 12.15
N THR A 52 7.91 1.36 11.41
CA THR A 52 9.03 0.41 11.32
C THR A 52 9.27 -0.05 9.89
N ARG A 53 10.53 -0.34 9.55
CA ARG A 53 10.91 -0.97 8.27
C ARG A 53 10.28 -2.36 8.12
N GLY A 54 10.06 -3.07 9.23
CA GLY A 54 9.36 -4.35 9.23
C GLY A 54 7.89 -4.23 8.79
N LEU A 55 7.18 -3.20 9.27
CA LEU A 55 5.82 -2.91 8.82
C LEU A 55 5.80 -2.57 7.32
N PHE A 56 6.73 -1.72 6.88
CA PHE A 56 6.87 -1.36 5.47
C PHE A 56 7.07 -2.59 4.58
N SER A 57 8.04 -3.44 4.91
CA SER A 57 8.35 -4.66 4.17
C SER A 57 7.16 -5.63 4.12
N ARG A 58 6.42 -5.77 5.22
CA ARG A 58 5.21 -6.59 5.26
C ARG A 58 4.11 -6.04 4.35
N MET A 59 3.95 -4.72 4.27
CA MET A 59 2.96 -4.08 3.40
C MET A 59 3.34 -4.22 1.92
N LEU A 60 4.62 -4.06 1.58
CA LEU A 60 5.14 -4.32 0.23
C LEU A 60 4.92 -5.77 -0.19
N LYS A 61 5.15 -6.73 0.71
CA LYS A 61 4.87 -8.14 0.46
C LYS A 61 3.39 -8.41 0.18
N GLN A 62 2.47 -7.76 0.92
CA GLN A 62 1.03 -7.84 0.64
C GLN A 62 0.66 -7.23 -0.72
N ALA A 63 1.34 -6.16 -1.11
CA ALA A 63 1.16 -5.51 -2.41
C ALA A 63 1.89 -6.23 -3.56
N GLY A 64 2.69 -7.26 -3.26
CA GLY A 64 3.56 -7.95 -4.23
C GLY A 64 4.58 -7.03 -4.89
N LYS A 65 5.08 -6.01 -4.17
CA LYS A 65 6.04 -5.03 -4.68
C LYS A 65 7.36 -5.09 -3.92
N THR A 66 8.42 -4.57 -4.53
CA THR A 66 9.73 -4.40 -3.90
C THR A 66 9.88 -2.98 -3.35
N GLU A 67 10.85 -2.80 -2.45
CA GLU A 67 11.23 -1.47 -1.95
C GLU A 67 11.77 -0.58 -3.08
N GLN A 68 12.48 -1.16 -4.05
CA GLN A 68 12.93 -0.45 -5.25
C GLN A 68 11.75 0.07 -6.08
N HIS A 69 10.80 -0.82 -6.44
CA HIS A 69 9.61 -0.44 -7.21
C HIS A 69 8.80 0.65 -6.51
N PHE A 70 8.75 0.60 -5.18
CA PHE A 70 8.09 1.62 -4.38
C PHE A 70 8.67 3.01 -4.64
N TYR A 71 9.98 3.17 -4.52
CA TYR A 71 10.65 4.46 -4.72
C TYR A 71 10.58 4.91 -6.19
N GLU A 72 10.74 4.00 -7.15
CA GLU A 72 10.57 4.32 -8.57
C GLU A 72 9.18 4.89 -8.89
N VAL A 73 8.12 4.31 -8.32
CA VAL A 73 6.76 4.81 -8.50
C VAL A 73 6.53 6.10 -7.74
N LEU A 74 7.15 6.29 -6.58
CA LEU A 74 7.03 7.50 -5.77
C LEU A 74 7.72 8.70 -6.43
N GLU A 75 8.89 8.49 -7.02
CA GLU A 75 9.73 9.53 -7.63
C GLU A 75 9.26 9.95 -9.02
N ARG A 76 8.51 9.09 -9.74
CA ARG A 76 7.78 9.48 -10.95
C ARG A 76 6.73 10.54 -10.58
N ARG A 77 7.06 11.82 -10.73
CA ARG A 77 6.11 12.93 -10.55
C ARG A 77 5.10 12.99 -11.68
#